data_AF-A0A401GMZ5-F1
#
_entry.id   AF-A0A401GMZ5-F1
#
_cell.length_a   1.000
_cell.length_b   1.000
_cell.length_c   1.000
_cell.angle_alpha   90.00
_cell.angle_beta   90.00
_cell.angle_gamma   90.00
#
_symmetry.space_group_name_H-M   'P 1'
#
loop_
_entity.id
_entity.type
_entity.pdbx_description
1 polymer ?
#
loop_
_entity_poly.entity_id
_entity_poly.type
_entity_poly.pdbx_seq_one_letter_code
_entity_poly.pdbx_strand_id
1 'polypeptide(L)'
;MPGPKTWNEWWGSTEGLKMKGVVQYSVSPFRQRATHHMFRSWLFNGYRRLSGQVPYWIVPALIGYGTYTWANRYDAWQNSKAAHVSGHVH
;
A
#
# COMPACT_ATOMS: atom_id res chain seq x y z
N MET A 1 40.78 4.93 18.11
CA MET A 1 40.45 6.13 17.32
C MET A 1 38.96 6.40 17.51
N PRO A 2 38.50 7.66 17.65
CA PRO A 2 37.07 7.97 17.67
C PRO A 2 36.41 7.50 16.36
N GLY A 3 35.22 6.92 16.44
CA GLY A 3 34.44 6.49 15.27
C GLY A 3 33.80 7.66 14.52
N PRO A 4 33.38 7.46 13.25
CA PRO A 4 32.62 8.46 12.52
C PRO A 4 31.24 8.66 13.16
N LYS A 5 30.64 9.85 12.97
CA LYS A 5 29.26 10.10 13.40
C LYS A 5 28.28 9.22 12.60
N THR A 6 27.33 8.60 13.29
CA THR A 6 26.30 7.75 12.69
C THR A 6 24.90 8.23 13.06
N TRP A 7 23.91 7.93 12.21
CA TRP A 7 22.49 8.26 12.46
C TRP A 7 21.73 7.15 13.21
N ASN A 8 22.43 6.05 13.52
CA ASN A 8 21.92 4.94 14.29
C ASN A 8 22.89 4.69 15.45
N GLU A 9 22.37 4.77 16.66
CA GLU A 9 23.12 4.74 17.91
C GLU A 9 22.79 3.48 18.72
N TRP A 10 23.66 3.14 19.67
CA TRP A 10 23.43 2.00 20.56
C TRP A 10 22.53 2.36 21.76
N TRP A 11 22.02 1.35 22.45
CA TRP A 11 21.26 1.53 23.69
C TRP A 11 22.01 2.39 24.70
N GLY A 12 21.33 3.41 25.23
CA GLY A 12 21.88 4.35 26.22
C GLY A 12 22.60 5.55 25.61
N SER A 13 22.69 5.65 24.28
CA SER A 13 23.21 6.85 23.63
C SER A 13 22.28 8.06 23.83
N THR A 14 22.87 9.25 23.86
CA THR A 14 22.18 10.51 24.19
C THR A 14 22.20 11.52 23.04
N GLU A 15 22.68 11.12 21.86
CA GLU A 15 22.79 12.01 20.70
C GLU A 15 21.43 12.19 19.98
N GLY A 16 20.48 11.29 20.25
CA GLY A 16 19.08 11.40 19.82
C GLY A 16 18.25 12.52 20.50
N LEU A 17 16.96 12.57 20.17
CA LEU A 17 16.03 13.56 20.71
C LEU A 17 15.88 13.43 22.24
N LYS A 18 16.11 14.53 22.96
CA LYS A 18 15.94 14.58 24.42
C LYS A 18 14.46 14.51 24.78
N MET A 19 14.05 13.44 25.47
CA MET A 19 12.67 13.25 25.95
C MET A 19 12.62 13.45 27.47
N LYS A 20 11.79 14.38 27.95
CA LYS A 20 11.56 14.62 29.39
C LYS A 20 10.05 14.70 29.64
N GLY A 21 9.58 14.06 30.71
CA GLY A 21 8.17 14.11 31.12
C GLY A 21 7.23 13.12 30.43
N VAL A 22 7.75 12.19 29.64
CA VAL A 22 6.96 11.09 29.03
C VAL A 22 7.01 9.88 29.95
N VAL A 23 5.85 9.40 30.41
CA VAL A 23 5.73 8.19 31.24
C VAL A 23 5.00 7.12 30.45
N GLN A 24 5.58 5.93 30.37
CA GLN A 24 5.03 4.77 29.65
C GLN A 24 4.66 3.66 30.64
N TYR A 25 3.45 3.11 30.48
CA TYR A 25 2.97 1.97 31.24
C TYR A 25 2.79 0.77 30.33
N SER A 26 3.06 -0.42 30.84
CA SER A 26 2.86 -1.68 30.13
C SER A 26 2.35 -2.76 31.08
N VAL A 27 1.64 -3.75 30.52
CA VAL A 27 1.17 -4.93 31.27
C VAL A 27 1.90 -6.16 30.74
N SER A 28 2.32 -7.06 31.62
CA SER A 28 2.98 -8.31 31.24
C SER A 28 2.14 -9.09 30.21
N PRO A 29 2.73 -9.60 29.12
CA PRO A 29 2.00 -10.39 28.12
C PRO A 29 1.33 -11.63 28.71
N PHE A 30 1.90 -12.23 29.76
CA PHE A 30 1.31 -13.38 30.48
C PHE A 30 0.03 -13.03 31.25
N ARG A 31 -0.29 -11.74 31.39
CA ARG A 31 -1.52 -11.24 32.00
C ARG A 31 -2.53 -10.73 30.97
N GLN A 32 -2.25 -10.90 29.68
CA GLN A 32 -3.11 -10.44 28.59
C GLN A 32 -3.60 -11.61 27.72
N ARG A 33 -4.75 -11.43 27.07
CA ARG A 33 -5.26 -12.38 26.06
C ARG A 33 -4.64 -12.04 24.70
N ALA A 34 -3.81 -12.91 24.15
CA ALA A 34 -3.02 -12.63 22.94
C ALA A 34 -3.85 -12.25 21.69
N THR A 35 -5.00 -12.90 21.48
CA THR A 35 -5.83 -12.72 20.26
C THR A 35 -7.17 -12.05 20.53
N HIS A 36 -7.27 -11.29 21.63
CA HIS A 36 -8.51 -10.62 22.00
C HIS A 36 -9.01 -9.69 20.89
N HIS A 37 -10.24 -9.90 20.41
CA HIS A 37 -10.86 -9.16 19.31
C HIS A 37 -10.08 -9.13 17.99
N MET A 38 -9.18 -10.09 17.74
CA MET A 38 -8.37 -10.10 16.51
C MET A 38 -9.23 -9.95 15.24
N PHE A 39 -10.28 -10.77 15.07
CA PHE A 39 -11.14 -10.72 13.88
C PHE A 39 -12.01 -9.46 13.81
N ARG A 40 -12.67 -9.08 14.92
CA ARG A 40 -13.51 -7.88 14.97
C ARG A 40 -12.68 -6.62 14.68
N SER A 41 -11.52 -6.50 15.32
CA SER A 41 -10.60 -5.38 15.14
C SER A 41 -10.04 -5.36 13.72
N TRP A 42 -9.63 -6.51 13.20
CA TRP A 42 -9.11 -6.62 11.82
C TRP A 42 -10.16 -6.22 10.79
N LEU A 43 -11.43 -6.62 10.94
CA LEU A 43 -12.47 -6.26 9.98
C LEU A 43 -12.68 -4.74 9.92
N PHE A 44 -12.91 -4.10 11.07
CA PHE A 44 -13.20 -2.66 11.09
C PHE A 44 -11.96 -1.79 10.85
N ASN A 45 -10.83 -2.11 11.48
CA ASN A 45 -9.60 -1.35 11.25
C ASN A 45 -8.97 -1.64 9.89
N GLY A 46 -9.07 -2.87 9.41
CA GLY A 46 -8.63 -3.28 8.08
C GLY A 46 -9.41 -2.53 7.02
N TYR A 47 -10.74 -2.55 7.08
CA TYR A 47 -11.58 -1.77 6.17
C TYR A 47 -11.23 -0.28 6.20
N ARG A 48 -11.17 0.34 7.39
CA ARG A 48 -10.80 1.75 7.56
C ARG A 48 -9.45 2.10 6.96
N ARG A 49 -8.45 1.22 7.09
CA ARG A 49 -7.11 1.42 6.54
C ARG A 49 -7.11 1.24 5.02
N LEU A 50 -7.80 0.22 4.51
CA LEU A 50 -7.89 -0.06 3.08
C LEU A 50 -8.65 1.06 2.37
N SER A 51 -9.79 1.52 2.90
CA SER A 51 -10.61 2.56 2.29
C SER A 51 -9.85 3.88 2.08
N GLY A 52 -8.97 4.25 3.02
CA GLY A 52 -8.13 5.44 2.89
C GLY A 52 -7.03 5.32 1.83
N GLN A 53 -6.66 4.09 1.45
CA GLN A 53 -5.59 3.82 0.48
C GLN A 53 -6.12 3.40 -0.90
N VAL A 54 -7.36 2.91 -0.99
CA VAL A 54 -7.99 2.46 -2.23
C VAL A 54 -7.81 3.44 -3.39
N PRO A 55 -8.07 4.75 -3.25
CA PRO A 55 -7.95 5.69 -4.37
C PRO A 55 -6.56 5.72 -5.02
N TYR A 56 -5.50 5.53 -4.25
CA TYR A 56 -4.13 5.67 -4.76
C TYR A 56 -3.70 4.54 -5.68
N TRP A 57 -4.22 3.32 -5.48
CA TRP A 57 -3.87 2.18 -6.32
C TRP A 57 -5.00 1.78 -7.27
N ILE A 58 -6.27 2.03 -6.93
CA ILE A 58 -7.38 1.62 -7.79
C ILE A 58 -7.46 2.48 -9.04
N VAL A 59 -7.15 3.77 -8.95
CA VAL A 59 -7.15 4.68 -10.10
C VAL A 59 -6.15 4.22 -11.17
N PRO A 60 -4.84 4.03 -10.87
CA PRO A 60 -3.92 3.53 -11.88
C PRO A 60 -4.25 2.11 -12.35
N ALA A 61 -4.77 1.25 -11.47
CA ALA A 61 -5.18 -0.11 -11.86
C ALA A 61 -6.34 -0.09 -12.88
N LEU A 62 -7.35 0.76 -12.65
CA LEU A 62 -8.50 0.92 -13.56
C LEU A 62 -8.07 1.52 -14.90
N ILE A 63 -7.17 2.50 -14.89
CA ILE A 63 -6.61 3.07 -16.12
C ILE A 63 -5.85 1.99 -16.89
N GLY A 64 -4.96 1.25 -16.24
CA GLY A 64 -4.17 0.20 -16.88
C GLY A 64 -5.06 -0.90 -17.48
N TYR A 65 -6.03 -1.38 -16.71
CA TYR A 65 -6.98 -2.39 -17.17
C TYR A 65 -7.91 -1.88 -18.28
N GLY A 66 -8.39 -0.63 -18.16
CA GLY A 66 -9.20 0.02 -19.18
C GLY A 66 -8.47 0.14 -20.52
N THR A 67 -7.24 0.63 -20.50
CA THR A 67 -6.40 0.72 -21.70
C THR A 67 -6.12 -0.65 -22.31
N TYR A 68 -5.77 -1.64 -21.48
CA TYR A 68 -5.52 -3.01 -21.94
C TYR A 68 -6.75 -3.63 -22.63
N THR A 69 -7.93 -3.50 -22.02
CA THR A 69 -9.16 -4.08 -22.58
C THR A 69 -9.59 -3.38 -23.87
N TRP A 70 -9.41 -2.06 -23.96
CA TRP A 70 -9.64 -1.32 -25.19
C TRP A 70 -8.66 -1.75 -26.29
N ALA A 71 -7.36 -1.80 -25.99
CA ALA A 71 -6.32 -2.16 -26.95
C ALA A 71 -6.54 -3.55 -27.54
N ASN A 72 -6.87 -4.55 -26.71
CA ASN A 72 -7.18 -5.91 -27.19
C ASN A 72 -8.41 -5.95 -28.11
N ARG A 73 -9.47 -5.18 -27.79
CA ARG A 73 -10.67 -5.12 -28.64
C ARG A 73 -10.38 -4.43 -29.97
N TYR A 74 -9.60 -3.36 -29.91
CA TYR A 74 -9.22 -2.60 -31.10
C TYR A 74 -8.30 -3.42 -32.01
N ASP A 75 -7.32 -4.13 -31.47
CA ASP A 75 -6.45 -5.03 -32.22
C ASP A 75 -7.24 -6.18 -32.88
N ALA A 76 -8.17 -6.80 -32.15
CA ALA A 76 -9.05 -7.83 -32.71
C ALA A 76 -9.95 -7.28 -33.84
N TRP A 77 -10.45 -6.05 -33.70
CA TRP A 77 -11.21 -5.39 -34.75
C TRP A 77 -10.33 -5.08 -35.97
N GLN A 78 -9.14 -4.54 -35.78
CA GLN A 78 -8.19 -4.18 -36.85
C GLN A 78 -7.84 -5.40 -37.72
N ASN A 79 -7.67 -6.57 -37.11
CA ASN A 79 -7.40 -7.83 -37.80
C ASN A 79 -8.66 -8.52 -38.36
N SER A 80 -9.83 -7.90 -38.24
CA SER A 80 -11.09 -8.45 -38.74
C SER A 80 -11.37 -8.03 -40.19
N LYS A 81 -12.20 -8.82 -40.88
CA LYS A 81 -12.66 -8.48 -42.24
C LYS A 81 -13.37 -7.13 -42.29
N ALA A 82 -14.11 -6.76 -41.25
CA ALA A 82 -14.84 -5.50 -41.19
C ALA A 82 -13.89 -4.29 -41.22
N ALA A 83 -12.78 -4.35 -40.48
CA ALA A 83 -11.77 -3.30 -40.50
C ALA A 83 -11.06 -3.22 -41.85
N HIS A 84 -10.68 -4.36 -42.44
CA HIS A 84 -10.08 -4.38 -43.77
C HIS A 84 -11.01 -3.74 -44.81
N VAL A 85 -12.31 -4.09 -44.81
CA VAL A 85 -13.31 -3.46 -45.69
C VAL A 85 -13.41 -1.95 -45.43
N SER A 86 -13.44 -1.51 -44.17
CA SER A 86 -13.50 -0.08 -43.83
C SER A 86 -12.26 0.72 -44.24
N GLY A 87 -11.08 0.10 -44.24
CA GLY A 87 -9.83 0.72 -44.68
C GLY A 87 -9.66 0.80 -46.20
N HIS A 88 -10.42 -0.01 -46.95
CA HIS A 88 -10.46 0.03 -48.42
C HIS A 88 -11.44 1.07 -49.00
N VAL A 89 -12.11 1.88 -48.16
CA VAL A 89 -13.06 2.94 -48.59
C VAL A 89 -12.35 4.30 -48.81
N HIS A 90 -11.09 4.28 -49.24
CA HIS A 90 -10.35 5.46 -49.69
C HIS A 90 -10.11 5.40 -51.19
#